data_AF-A0A0H2S6H5-F1
#
_entry.id   AF-A0A0H2S6H5-F1
#
_cell.length_a   1.000
_cell.length_b   1.000
_cell.length_c   1.000
_cell.angle_alpha   90.00
_cell.angle_beta   90.00
_cell.angle_gamma   90.00
#
_symmetry.space_group_name_H-M   'P 1'
#
loop_
_entity.id
_entity.type
_entity.pdbx_description
1 polymer ?
#
loop_
_entity_poly.entity_id
_entity_poly.type
_entity_poly.pdbx_seq_one_letter_code
_entity_poly.pdbx_strand_id
1 'polypeptide(L)'
;MANPNEPDSAQLLRIRSLDSSKLGRKLRIAGRIVSFDPDTHVLLLRDEANNAILVDSSQCIDPSKSHLWLRDKGSPVVALGYLEENKDDLPIPTLPAFAQAPEIDPSICLQALLLLPSPDLDLKLWEDGIRLREETFSTRASVG
;
A
#
# COMPACT_ATOMS: atom_id res chain seq x y z
N MET A 1 -10.73 9.66 -26.18
CA MET A 1 -11.09 10.69 -25.19
C MET A 1 -11.69 9.97 -24.00
N ALA A 2 -11.03 9.98 -22.84
CA ALA A 2 -11.58 9.39 -21.62
C ALA A 2 -12.79 10.23 -21.17
N ASN A 3 -13.85 9.58 -20.70
CA ASN A 3 -15.06 10.24 -20.24
C ASN A 3 -14.73 10.96 -18.91
N PRO A 4 -14.97 12.27 -18.76
CA PRO A 4 -14.61 13.01 -17.54
C PRO A 4 -15.33 12.53 -16.26
N ASN A 5 -16.31 11.62 -16.41
CA ASN A 5 -17.05 11.02 -15.30
C ASN A 5 -16.58 9.60 -14.94
N GLU A 6 -15.58 9.05 -15.62
CA GLU A 6 -15.05 7.73 -15.29
C GLU A 6 -13.98 7.86 -14.19
N PRO A 7 -14.14 7.20 -13.03
CA PRO A 7 -13.15 7.28 -11.97
C PRO A 7 -11.83 6.67 -12.44
N ASP A 8 -10.72 7.34 -12.13
CA ASP A 8 -9.39 6.81 -12.42
C ASP A 8 -9.26 5.36 -11.91
N SER A 9 -8.85 4.48 -12.82
CA SER A 9 -8.60 3.08 -12.51
C SER A 9 -7.31 2.96 -11.71
N ALA A 10 -7.37 2.23 -10.61
CA ALA A 10 -6.21 2.03 -9.76
C ALA A 10 -5.29 0.96 -10.35
N GLN A 11 -4.02 1.32 -10.54
CA GLN A 11 -3.00 0.39 -11.00
C GLN A 11 -2.67 -0.60 -9.87
N LEU A 12 -2.79 -1.89 -10.18
CA LEU A 12 -2.43 -2.97 -9.27
C LEU A 12 -0.90 -3.12 -9.27
N LEU A 13 -0.25 -2.92 -8.11
CA LEU A 13 1.21 -2.99 -7.96
C LEU A 13 1.60 -3.76 -6.70
N ARG A 14 2.84 -4.27 -6.69
CA ARG A 14 3.52 -4.78 -5.48
C ARG A 14 4.21 -3.62 -4.76
N ILE A 15 4.35 -3.73 -3.43
CA ILE A 15 5.02 -2.72 -2.61
C ILE A 15 6.48 -2.54 -3.03
N ARG A 16 7.22 -3.63 -3.25
CA ARG A 16 8.60 -3.59 -3.78
C ARG A 16 8.79 -2.88 -5.13
N SER A 17 7.72 -2.59 -5.86
CA SER A 17 7.77 -1.97 -7.19
C SER A 17 7.37 -0.50 -7.17
N LEU A 18 7.22 0.08 -5.97
CA LEU A 18 6.90 1.48 -5.76
C LEU A 18 8.19 2.30 -5.77
N ASP A 19 8.15 3.40 -6.51
CA ASP A 19 9.24 4.35 -6.63
C ASP A 19 8.66 5.72 -7.06
N SER A 20 9.52 6.73 -7.14
CA SER A 20 9.13 8.09 -7.52
C SER A 20 8.55 8.20 -8.94
N SER A 21 8.78 7.23 -9.83
CA SER A 21 8.17 7.22 -11.19
C SER A 21 6.66 6.95 -11.16
N LYS A 22 6.13 6.50 -10.01
CA LYS A 22 4.71 6.19 -9.80
C LYS A 22 3.97 7.28 -9.02
N LEU A 23 4.62 8.40 -8.70
CA LEU A 23 3.98 9.53 -8.02
C LEU A 23 2.76 10.05 -8.79
N GLY A 24 1.72 10.43 -8.05
CA GLY A 24 0.42 10.90 -8.55
C GLY A 24 -0.44 9.79 -9.17
N ARG A 25 0.01 8.53 -9.17
CA ARG A 25 -0.80 7.41 -9.67
C ARG A 25 -1.70 6.89 -8.58
N LYS A 26 -2.94 6.59 -8.95
CA LYS A 26 -3.86 5.82 -8.11
C LYS A 26 -3.44 4.35 -8.13
N LEU A 27 -3.16 3.78 -6.97
CA LEU A 27 -2.64 2.44 -6.80
C LEU A 27 -3.58 1.58 -5.96
N ARG A 28 -3.54 0.28 -6.23
CA ARG A 28 -4.09 -0.77 -5.37
C ARG A 28 -2.94 -1.70 -4.98
N ILE A 29 -2.65 -1.76 -3.69
CA ILE A 29 -1.59 -2.60 -3.12
C ILE A 29 -2.18 -3.48 -2.00
N ALA A 30 -1.45 -4.51 -1.61
CA ALA A 30 -1.77 -5.30 -0.44
C ALA A 30 -0.51 -5.62 0.34
N GLY A 31 -0.69 -5.83 1.65
CA GLY A 31 0.39 -6.22 2.55
C GLY A 31 -0.15 -6.52 3.94
N ARG A 32 0.77 -6.71 4.90
CA ARG A 32 0.46 -6.92 6.31
C ARG A 32 0.73 -5.66 7.11
N ILE A 33 -0.15 -5.37 8.06
CA ILE A 33 0.09 -4.29 9.03
C ILE A 33 1.29 -4.67 9.89
N VAL A 34 2.31 -3.81 9.92
CA VAL A 34 3.47 -3.95 10.83
C VAL A 34 3.22 -3.13 12.10
N SER A 35 2.79 -1.90 11.93
CA SER A 35 2.51 -0.94 12.98
C SER A 35 1.48 0.08 12.48
N PHE A 36 0.74 0.66 13.42
CA PHE A 36 -0.23 1.72 13.18
C PHE A 36 -0.13 2.71 14.33
N ASP A 37 0.01 3.99 13.98
CA ASP A 37 -0.03 5.09 14.93
C ASP A 37 -1.44 5.70 14.92
N PRO A 38 -2.21 5.57 16.02
CA PRO A 38 -3.55 6.11 16.10
C PRO A 38 -3.60 7.64 16.16
N ASP A 39 -2.52 8.32 16.54
CA ASP A 39 -2.49 9.77 16.68
C ASP A 39 -2.25 10.46 15.33
N THR A 40 -1.42 9.85 14.48
CA THR A 40 -1.10 10.36 13.14
C THR A 40 -1.86 9.67 12.02
N HIS A 41 -2.59 8.59 12.33
CA HIS A 41 -3.28 7.74 11.35
C HIS A 41 -2.35 7.19 10.24
N VAL A 42 -1.08 7.02 10.55
CA VAL A 42 -0.10 6.39 9.65
C VAL A 42 0.01 4.92 10.00
N LEU A 43 -0.13 4.05 9.00
CA LEU A 43 0.25 2.64 9.12
C LEU A 43 1.51 2.34 8.30
N LEU A 44 2.25 1.35 8.77
CA LEU A 44 3.33 0.73 8.01
C LEU A 44 2.82 -0.59 7.44
N LEU A 45 2.72 -0.66 6.11
CA LEU A 45 2.25 -1.85 5.39
C LEU A 45 3.42 -2.54 4.71
N ARG A 46 3.56 -3.85 4.91
CA ARG A 46 4.70 -4.63 4.40
C ARG A 46 4.27 -5.79 3.52
N ASP A 47 5.04 -6.07 2.46
CA ASP A 47 4.86 -7.24 1.60
C ASP A 47 5.58 -8.50 2.15
N GLU A 48 5.47 -9.63 1.44
CA GLU A 48 6.10 -10.89 1.88
C GLU A 48 7.63 -10.86 1.69
N ALA A 49 8.14 -9.96 0.84
CA ALA A 49 9.57 -9.76 0.58
C ALA A 49 10.23 -8.73 1.53
N ASN A 50 9.55 -8.34 2.61
CA ASN A 50 10.02 -7.39 3.63
C ASN A 50 10.20 -5.93 3.14
N ASN A 51 9.56 -5.55 2.03
CA ASN A 51 9.44 -4.15 1.60
C ASN A 51 8.21 -3.53 2.24
N ALA A 52 8.28 -2.27 2.62
CA ALA A 52 7.18 -1.57 3.25
C ALA A 52 6.96 -0.17 2.69
N ILE A 53 5.76 0.33 2.93
CA ILE A 53 5.33 1.68 2.58
C ILE A 53 4.55 2.29 3.75
N LEU A 54 4.75 3.59 3.96
CA LEU A 54 3.89 4.41 4.83
C LEU A 54 2.56 4.64 4.12
N VAL A 55 1.47 4.39 4.82
CA VAL A 55 0.13 4.67 4.32
C VAL A 55 -0.53 5.67 5.27
N ASP A 56 -0.78 6.87 4.76
CA ASP A 56 -1.61 7.85 5.45
C ASP A 56 -3.08 7.44 5.26
N SER A 57 -3.75 7.17 6.37
CA SER A 57 -5.13 6.71 6.40
C SER A 57 -6.10 7.72 7.02
N SER A 58 -5.61 8.94 7.29
CA SER A 58 -6.38 10.05 7.87
C SER A 58 -7.67 10.38 7.12
N GLN A 59 -7.70 10.14 5.80
CA GLN A 59 -8.87 10.44 4.95
C GLN A 59 -9.90 9.30 4.87
N CYS A 60 -9.52 8.06 5.22
CA CYS A 60 -10.39 6.89 5.05
C CYS A 60 -10.77 6.20 6.36
N ILE A 61 -10.23 6.66 7.49
CA ILE A 61 -10.59 6.18 8.83
C ILE A 61 -11.61 7.13 9.44
N ASP A 62 -12.76 6.59 9.81
CA ASP A 62 -13.76 7.30 10.60
C ASP A 62 -13.34 7.29 12.09
N PRO A 63 -12.99 8.43 12.71
CA PRO A 63 -12.54 8.48 14.11
C PRO A 63 -13.65 8.12 15.11
N SER A 64 -14.92 8.13 14.69
CA SER A 64 -16.05 7.73 15.53
C SER A 64 -16.24 6.21 15.60
N LYS A 65 -15.54 5.44 14.75
CA LYS A 65 -15.63 3.98 14.68
C LYS A 65 -14.39 3.31 15.25
N SER A 66 -14.62 2.16 15.87
CA SER A 66 -13.53 1.31 16.32
C SER A 66 -12.94 0.56 15.13
N HIS A 67 -11.65 0.76 14.88
CA HIS A 67 -10.89 0.07 13.84
C HIS A 67 -9.85 -0.87 14.48
N LEU A 68 -10.29 -1.76 15.36
CA LEU A 68 -9.39 -2.65 16.11
C LEU A 68 -8.46 -3.47 15.22
N TRP A 69 -8.90 -3.80 14.00
CA TRP A 69 -8.12 -4.51 13.00
C TRP A 69 -6.86 -3.76 12.56
N LEU A 70 -6.81 -2.42 12.66
CA LEU A 70 -5.59 -1.64 12.39
C LEU A 70 -4.50 -1.88 13.43
N ARG A 71 -4.88 -2.34 14.63
CA ARG A 71 -3.93 -2.69 15.70
C ARG A 71 -3.49 -4.15 15.62
N ASP A 72 -4.12 -4.95 14.77
CA ASP A 72 -3.82 -6.36 14.61
C ASP A 72 -2.60 -6.55 13.70
N LYS A 73 -1.43 -6.72 14.33
CA LYS A 73 -0.16 -6.87 13.60
C LYS A 73 -0.16 -8.16 12.81
N GLY A 74 0.27 -8.08 11.57
CA GLY A 74 0.29 -9.20 10.64
C GLY A 74 -1.02 -9.38 9.86
N SER A 75 -2.10 -8.70 10.24
CA SER A 75 -3.36 -8.79 9.51
C SER A 75 -3.20 -8.25 8.07
N PRO A 76 -3.62 -9.03 7.06
CA PRO A 76 -3.56 -8.61 5.67
C PRO A 76 -4.60 -7.53 5.36
N VAL A 77 -4.18 -6.53 4.59
CA VAL A 77 -4.98 -5.36 4.21
C VAL A 77 -4.76 -5.07 2.74
N VAL A 78 -5.83 -4.70 2.05
CA VAL A 78 -5.76 -4.07 0.73
C VAL A 78 -5.89 -2.57 0.91
N ALA A 79 -4.93 -1.82 0.38
CA ALA A 79 -4.94 -0.36 0.37
C ALA A 79 -5.14 0.16 -1.06
N LEU A 80 -6.00 1.16 -1.18
CA LEU A 80 -6.26 1.91 -2.40
C LEU A 80 -6.00 3.38 -2.11
N GLY A 81 -5.15 4.01 -2.90
CA GLY A 81 -4.72 5.38 -2.64
C GLY A 81 -3.95 6.00 -3.78
N TYR A 82 -3.50 7.23 -3.60
CA TYR A 82 -2.54 7.87 -4.50
C TYR A 82 -1.14 7.74 -3.92
N LEU A 83 -0.15 7.40 -4.75
CA LEU A 83 1.25 7.46 -4.31
C LEU A 83 1.70 8.91 -4.36
N GLU A 84 2.18 9.41 -3.22
CA GLU A 84 2.57 10.81 -3.05
C GLU A 84 3.99 10.92 -2.50
N GLU A 85 4.57 12.09 -2.66
CA GLU A 85 5.81 12.46 -2.02
C GLU A 85 5.52 12.77 -0.56
N ASN A 86 6.31 12.21 0.36
CA ASN A 86 6.14 12.40 1.79
C ASN A 86 6.68 13.77 2.23
N LYS A 87 5.96 14.84 1.90
CA LYS A 87 6.37 16.22 2.18
C LYS A 87 6.22 16.63 3.65
N ASP A 88 5.32 15.96 4.35
CA ASP A 88 4.98 16.26 5.74
C ASP A 88 5.85 15.46 6.73
N ASP A 89 6.89 14.78 6.23
CA ASP A 89 7.79 13.92 7.02
C ASP A 89 7.01 12.97 7.95
N LEU A 90 6.02 12.25 7.38
CA LEU A 90 5.15 11.36 8.13
C LEU A 90 5.99 10.43 9.03
N PRO A 91 5.64 10.31 10.33
CA PRO A 91 6.45 9.55 11.25
C PRO A 91 6.37 8.06 10.91
N ILE A 92 7.50 7.39 10.95
CA ILE A 92 7.55 5.93 10.84
C ILE A 92 7.03 5.36 12.17
N PRO A 93 5.90 4.63 12.19
CA PRO A 93 5.34 4.15 13.45
C PRO A 93 6.28 3.15 14.14
N THR A 94 6.39 3.23 15.46
CA THR A 94 7.35 2.44 16.24
C THR A 94 7.17 0.93 16.02
N LEU A 95 8.26 0.26 15.65
CA LEU A 95 8.32 -1.18 15.51
C LEU A 95 8.41 -1.86 16.89
N PRO A 96 7.77 -3.02 17.09
CA PRO A 96 8.03 -3.82 18.30
C PRO A 96 9.50 -4.29 18.31
N ALA A 97 10.10 -4.36 19.49
CA ALA A 97 11.55 -4.59 19.68
C ALA A 97 12.11 -5.88 19.03
N PHE A 98 11.25 -6.86 18.74
CA PHE A 98 11.64 -8.14 18.16
C PHE A 98 11.33 -8.26 16.66
N ALA A 99 10.73 -7.23 16.04
CA ALA A 99 10.44 -7.25 14.62
C ALA A 99 11.68 -6.84 13.82
N GLN A 100 11.95 -7.59 12.76
CA GLN A 100 12.87 -7.15 11.73
C GLN A 100 12.32 -5.88 11.06
N ALA A 101 13.15 -4.85 10.96
CA ALA A 101 12.78 -3.62 10.26
C ALA A 101 12.58 -3.92 8.76
N PRO A 102 11.44 -3.54 8.17
CA PRO A 102 11.26 -3.64 6.73
C PRO A 102 12.10 -2.59 5.99
N GLU A 103 12.38 -2.87 4.73
CA GLU A 103 12.95 -1.89 3.81
C GLU A 103 11.88 -0.87 3.44
N ILE A 104 12.14 0.41 3.70
CA ILE A 104 11.18 1.49 3.47
C ILE A 104 11.88 2.66 2.78
N ASP A 105 11.24 3.22 1.78
CA ASP A 105 11.60 4.52 1.22
C ASP A 105 10.75 5.60 1.92
N PRO A 106 11.34 6.41 2.82
CA PRO A 106 10.58 7.41 3.58
C PRO A 106 10.20 8.63 2.73
N SER A 107 10.71 8.77 1.50
CA SER A 107 10.40 9.89 0.62
C SER A 107 9.04 9.77 -0.08
N ILE A 108 8.41 8.59 -0.01
CA ILE A 108 7.11 8.32 -0.61
C ILE A 108 6.13 7.74 0.41
N CYS A 109 4.86 8.05 0.25
CA CYS A 109 3.77 7.47 1.02
C CYS A 109 2.57 7.18 0.13
N LEU A 110 1.65 6.34 0.60
CA LEU A 110 0.36 6.14 -0.03
C LEU A 110 -0.70 6.95 0.74
N GLN A 111 -1.29 7.95 0.10
CA GLN A 111 -2.48 8.64 0.60
C GLN A 111 -3.69 7.73 0.38
N ALA A 112 -4.13 7.02 1.41
CA ALA A 112 -5.21 6.05 1.30
C ALA A 112 -6.57 6.73 1.15
N LEU A 113 -7.30 6.30 0.13
CA LEU A 113 -8.72 6.57 -0.07
C LEU A 113 -9.58 5.46 0.57
N LEU A 114 -9.04 4.25 0.65
CA LEU A 114 -9.71 3.09 1.18
C LEU A 114 -8.70 2.08 1.73
N LEU A 115 -9.00 1.57 2.93
CA LEU A 115 -8.35 0.41 3.50
C LEU A 115 -9.39 -0.68 3.78
N LEU A 116 -9.08 -1.91 3.39
CA LEU A 116 -9.97 -3.05 3.58
C LEU A 116 -9.23 -4.17 4.33
N PRO A 117 -9.68 -4.56 5.54
CA PRO A 117 -9.19 -5.79 6.15
C PRO A 117 -9.53 -6.96 5.24
N SER A 118 -8.55 -7.82 4.98
CA SER A 118 -8.66 -8.90 4.00
C SER A 118 -8.12 -10.21 4.60
N PRO A 119 -8.68 -10.71 5.71
CA PRO A 119 -8.11 -11.81 6.51
C PRO A 119 -7.83 -13.09 5.71
N ASP A 120 -8.64 -13.35 4.68
CA ASP A 120 -8.52 -14.53 3.82
C ASP A 120 -7.62 -14.31 2.60
N LEU A 121 -6.95 -13.15 2.49
CA LEU A 121 -6.06 -12.84 1.38
C LEU A 121 -4.75 -13.59 1.50
N ASP A 122 -4.50 -14.49 0.56
CA ASP A 122 -3.17 -15.06 0.32
C ASP A 122 -2.30 -14.03 -0.41
N LEU A 123 -1.42 -13.36 0.34
CA LEU A 123 -0.51 -12.33 -0.18
C LEU A 123 0.49 -12.89 -1.19
N LYS A 124 0.90 -14.14 -1.05
CA LYS A 124 1.81 -14.78 -2.00
C LYS A 124 1.11 -14.98 -3.34
N LEU A 125 -0.10 -15.51 -3.33
CA LEU A 125 -0.92 -15.66 -4.54
C LEU A 125 -1.23 -14.30 -5.18
N TRP A 126 -1.51 -13.29 -4.37
CA TRP A 126 -1.69 -11.91 -4.82
C TRP A 126 -0.46 -11.38 -5.57
N GLU A 127 0.73 -11.48 -4.97
CA GLU A 127 1.99 -11.04 -5.58
C GLU A 127 2.33 -11.83 -6.85
N ASP A 128 2.13 -13.15 -6.83
CA ASP A 128 2.34 -14.03 -7.98
C ASP A 128 1.43 -13.65 -9.16
N GLY A 129 0.15 -13.34 -8.88
CA GLY A 129 -0.80 -12.88 -9.89
C GLY A 129 -0.40 -11.54 -10.53
N ILE A 130 0.14 -10.61 -9.74
CA ILE A 130 0.66 -9.33 -10.25
C ILE A 130 1.90 -9.56 -11.11
N ARG A 131 2.84 -10.39 -10.63
CA ARG A 131 4.06 -10.74 -11.37
C ARG A 131 3.73 -11.30 -12.75
N LEU A 132 2.83 -12.28 -12.81
CA LEU A 132 2.44 -12.91 -14.08
C LEU A 132 1.81 -11.91 -15.06
N ARG A 133 1.03 -10.96 -14.53
CA ARG A 133 0.46 -9.86 -15.33
C ARG A 133 1.57 -8.99 -15.93
N GLU A 134 2.52 -8.53 -15.12
CA GLU A 134 3.64 -7.68 -15.56
C GLU A 134 4.50 -8.35 -16.65
N GLU A 135 4.77 -9.65 -16.49
CA GLU A 135 5.52 -10.45 -17.47
C GLU A 135 4.78 -10.53 -18.82
N THR A 136 3.46 -10.79 -18.78
CA THR A 136 2.61 -10.87 -19.98
C THR A 136 2.57 -9.54 -20.75
N PHE A 137 2.55 -8.40 -20.04
CA PHE A 137 2.58 -7.08 -20.67
C PHE A 137 3.96 -6.75 -21.26
N SER A 138 5.05 -7.19 -20.62
CA SER A 138 6.41 -6.98 -21.11
C SER A 138 6.69 -7.75 -22.41
N THR A 139 6.21 -9.00 -22.53
CA THR A 139 6.38 -9.81 -23.74
C THR A 139 5.65 -9.24 -24.96
N ARG A 140 4.51 -8.55 -24.75
CA ARG A 140 3.76 -7.92 -25.86
C ARG A 140 4.40 -6.63 -26.37
N ALA A 141 5.15 -5.92 -25.51
CA ALA A 141 5.83 -4.68 -25.90
C ALA A 141 7.12 -4.92 -26.71
N SER A 142 7.73 -6.11 -26.60
CA SER A 142 8.98 -6.48 -27.30
C SER A 142 8.78 -7.08 -28.70
N VAL A 143 7.54 -7.21 -29.19
CA VAL A 143 7.20 -7.83 -30.48
C VAL A 143 6.54 -6.82 -31.45
N GLY A 144 6.63 -5.51 -31.14
CA GLY A 144 6.08 -4.41 -31.95
C GLY A 144 7.16 -3.59 -32.64
#